data_AF-A0A8S0XN75-F1
#
_entry.id   AF-A0A8S0XN75-F1
#
_cell.length_a   1.000
_cell.length_b   1.000
_cell.length_c   1.000
_cell.angle_alpha   90.00
_cell.angle_beta   90.00
_cell.angle_gamma   90.00
#
_symmetry.space_group_name_H-M   'P 1'
#
loop_
_entity.id
_entity.type
_entity.pdbx_description
1 polymer ?
#
loop_
_entity_poly.entity_id
_entity_poly.type
_entity_poly.pdbx_seq_one_letter_code
_entity_poly.pdbx_strand_id
1 'polypeptide(L)'
;MADIGTIKFNTETVLIDSYANLILYTLELLAFHTYLRCERSCRDRKTLKATVFSCVFLDTVGTFAACATAFTEAVIHWGKCLNSYHQDSDFPHVKSLNAGDPREQGRLHWTNALWFVCSQVVALAVQGFMVARYFKLYAGATSWISHANPLTIIADLAIMS
;
A
#
# COMPACT_ATOMS: atom_id res chain seq x y z
N MET A 1 -26.84 -3.97 28.26
CA MET A 1 -26.37 -3.17 27.11
C MET A 1 -24.89 -2.94 27.35
N ALA A 2 -24.03 -3.73 26.71
CA ALA A 2 -22.59 -3.56 26.86
C ALA A 2 -22.20 -2.30 26.09
N ASP A 3 -21.51 -1.36 26.75
CA ASP A 3 -20.83 -0.27 26.07
C ASP A 3 -19.85 -0.90 25.09
N ILE A 4 -20.23 -0.92 23.82
CA ILE A 4 -19.35 -1.23 22.70
C ILE A 4 -18.34 -0.09 22.72
N GLY A 5 -17.21 -0.36 23.39
CA GLY A 5 -16.18 0.62 23.66
C GLY A 5 -15.88 1.41 22.41
N THR A 6 -15.97 2.73 22.52
CA THR A 6 -15.49 3.67 21.53
C THR A 6 -14.04 3.32 21.24
N ILE A 7 -13.81 2.61 20.13
CA ILE A 7 -12.47 2.32 19.63
C ILE A 7 -11.90 3.67 19.23
N LYS A 8 -11.05 4.23 20.11
CA LYS A 8 -10.25 5.40 19.79
C LYS A 8 -9.33 4.97 18.65
N PHE A 9 -9.64 5.43 17.45
CA PHE A 9 -8.69 5.34 16.34
C PHE A 9 -7.47 6.14 16.73
N ASN A 10 -6.37 5.46 17.04
CA ASN A 10 -5.10 6.10 17.27
C ASN A 10 -4.60 6.59 15.91
N THR A 11 -4.49 7.91 15.75
CA THR A 11 -3.86 8.56 14.59
C THR A 11 -2.50 7.94 14.26
N GLU A 12 -1.80 7.46 15.29
CA GLU A 12 -0.55 6.70 15.20
C GLU A 12 -0.67 5.46 14.31
N THR A 13 -1.79 4.72 14.38
CA THR A 13 -2.02 3.51 13.58
C THR A 13 -2.19 3.84 12.10
N VAL A 14 -2.93 4.91 11.77
CA VAL A 14 -3.09 5.39 10.38
C VAL A 14 -1.74 5.84 9.81
N LEU A 15 -0.91 6.46 10.64
CA LEU A 15 0.43 6.89 10.25
C LEU A 15 1.35 5.70 9.97
N ILE A 16 1.41 4.73 10.89
CA ILE A 16 2.21 3.50 10.73
C ILE A 16 1.80 2.74 9.46
N ASP A 17 0.50 2.64 9.21
CA ASP A 17 -0.04 1.98 8.01
C ASP A 17 0.38 2.72 6.73
N SER A 18 0.31 4.05 6.72
CA SER A 18 0.74 4.86 5.58
C SER A 18 2.24 4.68 5.26
N TYR A 19 3.08 4.55 6.29
CA TYR A 19 4.52 4.27 6.12
C TYR A 19 4.77 2.86 5.61
N ALA A 20 4.08 1.86 6.17
CA ALA A 20 4.20 0.49 5.70
C ALA A 20 3.80 0.37 4.22
N ASN A 21 2.70 1.03 3.82
CA ASN A 21 2.25 1.07 2.43
C ASN A 21 3.27 1.75 1.52
N LEU A 22 3.90 2.85 1.96
CA LEU A 22 4.94 3.54 1.21
C LEU A 22 6.20 2.67 1.01
N ILE A 23 6.59 1.90 2.03
CA ILE A 23 7.73 0.97 1.95
C ILE A 23 7.44 -0.14 0.95
N LEU A 24 6.27 -0.77 1.04
CA LEU A 24 5.84 -1.82 0.11
C LEU A 24 5.80 -1.30 -1.33
N TYR A 25 5.23 -0.12 -1.54
CA TYR A 25 5.20 0.55 -2.83
C TYR A 25 6.61 0.79 -3.39
N THR A 26 7.55 1.22 -2.54
CA THR A 26 8.96 1.45 -2.96
C THR A 26 9.64 0.15 -3.39
N LEU A 27 9.40 -0.94 -2.67
CA LEU A 27 9.93 -2.26 -3.01
C LEU A 27 9.36 -2.78 -4.33
N GLU A 28 8.07 -2.56 -4.57
CA GLU A 28 7.44 -2.95 -5.83
C GLU A 28 7.98 -2.15 -7.01
N LEU A 29 8.16 -0.84 -6.86
CA LEU A 29 8.81 0.02 -7.85
C LEU A 29 10.23 -0.44 -8.17
N LEU A 30 10.99 -0.86 -7.15
CA LEU A 30 12.34 -1.38 -7.33
C LEU A 30 12.32 -2.72 -8.09
N ALA A 31 11.39 -3.61 -7.76
CA ALA A 31 11.20 -4.87 -8.47
C ALA A 31 10.78 -4.65 -9.93
N PHE A 32 9.88 -3.70 -10.18
CA PHE A 32 9.45 -3.30 -11.51
C PHE A 32 10.59 -2.69 -12.33
N HIS A 33 11.37 -1.78 -11.73
CA HIS A 33 12.53 -1.20 -12.38
C HIS A 33 13.58 -2.27 -12.75
N THR A 34 13.82 -3.22 -11.84
CA THR A 34 14.70 -4.37 -12.10
C THR A 34 14.15 -5.23 -13.23
N TYR A 35 12.84 -5.50 -13.26
CA TYR A 35 12.18 -6.23 -14.33
C TYR A 35 12.35 -5.53 -15.69
N LEU A 36 12.20 -4.20 -15.76
CA LEU A 36 12.37 -3.44 -17.00
C LEU A 36 13.83 -3.45 -17.50
N ARG A 37 14.82 -3.52 -16.61
CA ARG A 37 16.24 -3.57 -16.98
C ARG A 37 16.74 -4.95 -17.38
N CYS A 38 16.06 -6.03 -17.01
CA CYS A 38 16.44 -7.36 -17.44
C CYS A 38 16.21 -7.54 -18.96
N GLU A 39 17.25 -7.92 -19.71
CA GLU A 39 17.12 -8.31 -21.13
C GLU A 39 16.04 -9.38 -21.34
N ARG A 40 15.83 -10.25 -20.34
CA ARG A 40 14.80 -11.29 -20.35
C ARG A 40 13.39 -10.71 -20.51
N SER A 41 13.13 -9.51 -19.97
CA SER A 41 11.84 -8.82 -20.12
C SER A 41 11.52 -8.53 -21.59
N CYS A 42 12.52 -8.27 -22.45
CA CYS A 42 12.28 -8.09 -23.88
C CYS A 42 11.61 -9.30 -24.55
N ARG A 43 11.82 -10.51 -24.01
CA ARG A 43 11.28 -11.76 -24.54
C ARG A 43 9.91 -12.13 -23.99
N ASP A 44 9.43 -11.44 -22.96
CA ASP A 44 8.15 -11.74 -22.34
C ASP A 44 6.96 -11.35 -23.23
N ARG A 45 5.88 -12.15 -23.15
CA ARG A 45 4.64 -11.88 -23.88
C ARG A 45 4.07 -10.52 -23.47
N LYS A 46 3.51 -9.78 -24.43
CA LYS A 46 2.89 -8.46 -24.21
C LYS A 46 1.84 -8.47 -23.08
N THR A 47 1.12 -9.58 -22.92
CA THR A 47 0.12 -9.74 -21.84
C THR A 47 0.74 -9.71 -20.46
N LEU A 48 1.90 -10.34 -20.26
CA LEU A 48 2.60 -10.33 -18.97
C LEU A 48 3.07 -8.91 -18.61
N LYS A 49 3.64 -8.20 -19.59
CA LYS A 49 4.07 -6.80 -19.41
C LYS A 49 2.90 -5.90 -19.05
N ALA A 50 1.77 -6.06 -19.73
CA ALA A 50 0.56 -5.32 -19.44
C ALA A 50 0.04 -5.61 -18.02
N THR A 51 0.06 -6.88 -17.58
CA THR A 51 -0.34 -7.25 -16.21
C THR A 51 0.58 -6.62 -15.16
N VAL A 52 1.91 -6.71 -15.34
CA VAL A 52 2.88 -6.10 -14.41
C VAL A 52 2.68 -4.58 -14.35
N PHE A 53 2.51 -3.92 -15.51
CA PHE A 53 2.25 -2.49 -15.56
C PHE A 53 0.92 -2.11 -14.87
N SER A 54 -0.14 -2.90 -15.07
CA SER A 54 -1.43 -2.64 -14.43
C SER A 54 -1.38 -2.81 -12.91
N CYS A 55 -0.58 -3.76 -12.39
CA CYS A 55 -0.38 -3.90 -10.95
C CYS A 55 0.30 -2.67 -10.36
N VAL A 56 1.43 -2.25 -10.92
CA VAL A 56 2.15 -1.06 -10.46
C VAL A 56 1.24 0.17 -10.52
N PHE A 57 0.45 0.32 -11.59
CA PHE A 57 -0.49 1.43 -11.72
C PHE A 57 -1.58 1.43 -10.62
N LEU A 58 -2.19 0.27 -10.37
CA LEU A 58 -3.22 0.13 -9.33
C LEU A 58 -2.63 0.37 -7.93
N ASP A 59 -1.43 -0.14 -7.66
CA ASP A 59 -0.74 0.08 -6.39
C ASP A 59 -0.37 1.57 -6.22
N THR A 60 0.09 2.26 -7.28
CA THR A 60 0.30 3.72 -7.23
C THR A 60 -0.99 4.47 -6.87
N VAL A 61 -2.12 4.14 -7.50
CA VAL A 61 -3.42 4.78 -7.19
C VAL A 61 -3.85 4.50 -5.76
N GLY A 62 -3.68 3.24 -5.30
CA GLY A 62 -3.98 2.83 -3.93
C GLY A 62 -3.13 3.56 -2.89
N THR A 63 -1.82 3.66 -3.12
CA THR A 63 -0.91 4.41 -2.25
C THR A 63 -1.25 5.89 -2.22
N PHE A 64 -1.58 6.51 -3.36
CA PHE A 64 -1.97 7.91 -3.40
C PHE A 64 -3.27 8.17 -2.62
N ALA A 65 -4.28 7.31 -2.79
CA ALA A 65 -5.53 7.38 -2.03
C ALA A 65 -5.29 7.22 -0.52
N ALA A 66 -4.39 6.31 -0.13
CA ALA A 66 -3.98 6.11 1.26
C ALA A 66 -3.34 7.36 1.86
N CYS A 67 -2.36 7.95 1.16
CA CYS A 67 -1.71 9.18 1.59
C CYS A 67 -2.69 10.36 1.68
N ALA A 68 -3.59 10.51 0.70
CA ALA A 68 -4.61 11.57 0.71
C ALA A 68 -5.58 11.42 1.89
N THR A 69 -5.95 10.19 2.23
CA THR A 69 -6.82 9.90 3.38
C THR A 69 -6.12 10.26 4.69
N ALA A 70 -4.87 9.80 4.88
CA ALA A 70 -4.06 10.13 6.06
C ALA A 70 -3.85 11.65 6.21
N PHE A 71 -3.61 12.35 5.10
CA PHE A 71 -3.48 13.81 5.09
C PHE A 71 -4.78 14.51 5.50
N THR A 72 -5.92 14.07 4.97
CA THR A 72 -7.23 14.66 5.29
C THR A 72 -7.57 14.49 6.77
N GLU A 73 -7.31 13.31 7.33
CA GLU A 73 -7.50 13.04 8.77
C GLU A 73 -6.58 13.93 9.63
N ALA A 74 -5.32 14.10 9.23
CA ALA A 74 -4.38 14.98 9.93
C ALA A 74 -4.84 16.45 9.94
N VAL A 75 -5.34 16.95 8.80
CA VAL A 75 -5.86 18.33 8.67
C VAL A 75 -7.13 18.52 9.52
N ILE A 76 -8.06 17.57 9.49
CA ILE A 76 -9.28 17.63 10.32
C ILE A 76 -8.90 17.62 11.81
N HIS A 77 -7.95 16.78 12.20
CA HIS A 77 -7.51 16.71 13.60
C HIS A 77 -6.84 18.01 14.04
N TRP A 78 -5.98 18.59 13.20
CA TRP A 78 -5.34 19.88 13.49
C TRP A 78 -6.38 21.00 13.65
N GLY A 79 -7.35 21.10 12.75
CA GLY A 79 -8.42 22.10 12.86
C GLY A 79 -9.20 22.00 14.18
N LYS A 80 -9.47 20.78 14.65
CA LYS A 80 -10.09 20.55 15.97
C LYS A 80 -9.20 21.01 17.13
N CYS A 81 -7.90 20.69 17.10
CA CYS A 81 -6.96 21.12 18.14
C CYS A 81 -6.82 22.64 18.22
N LEU A 82 -6.83 23.33 17.07
CA LEU A 82 -6.74 24.79 17.02
C LEU A 82 -7.99 25.45 17.61
N ASN A 83 -9.18 24.94 17.27
CA ASN A 83 -10.43 25.44 17.82
C ASN A 83 -10.51 25.26 19.35
N SER A 84 -10.03 24.13 19.87
CA SER A 84 -9.95 23.90 21.33
C SER A 84 -9.04 24.91 22.04
N TYR A 85 -7.91 25.26 21.43
CA TYR A 85 -7.00 26.27 21.99
C TYR A 85 -7.65 27.66 22.05
N HIS A 86 -8.40 28.02 21.02
CA HIS A 86 -9.06 29.33 20.93
C HIS A 86 -10.28 29.45 21.87
N GLN A 87 -10.95 28.34 22.18
CA GLN A 87 -12.11 28.33 23.08
C GLN A 87 -11.75 28.55 24.56
N ASP A 88 -10.51 28.23 24.96
CA ASP A 88 -10.02 28.52 26.31
C ASP A 88 -9.52 29.98 26.47
N SER A 89 -9.30 30.70 25.37
CA SER A 89 -8.73 32.06 25.40
C SER A 89 -9.78 33.17 25.43
N ASP A 90 -10.97 32.97 24.86
CA ASP A 90 -11.97 34.03 24.70
C ASP A 90 -13.41 33.54 25.03
N PHE A 91 -13.98 34.07 26.11
CA PHE A 91 -15.41 34.03 26.49
C PHE A 91 -16.08 32.66 26.79
N PRO A 92 -16.38 32.34 28.06
CA PRO A 92 -16.96 31.04 28.47
C PRO A 92 -18.43 30.78 28.07
N HIS A 93 -19.11 31.69 27.37
CA HIS A 93 -20.57 31.62 27.18
C HIS A 93 -21.07 31.24 25.77
N VAL A 94 -20.21 31.08 24.77
CA VAL A 94 -20.65 30.71 23.40
C VAL A 94 -20.35 29.23 23.12
N LYS A 95 -21.11 28.31 23.76
CA LYS A 95 -20.78 26.87 23.75
C LYS A 95 -21.75 25.91 23.05
N SER A 96 -22.86 26.32 22.43
CA SER A 96 -23.92 25.32 22.13
C SER A 96 -24.49 25.17 20.72
N LEU A 97 -24.16 26.00 19.72
CA LEU A 97 -24.93 25.91 18.46
C LEU A 97 -24.39 25.02 17.33
N ASN A 98 -23.15 24.52 17.40
CA ASN A 98 -22.56 23.69 16.34
C ASN A 98 -22.09 22.31 16.83
N ALA A 99 -22.74 21.76 17.87
CA ALA A 99 -22.56 20.36 18.22
C ALA A 99 -23.22 19.49 17.13
N GLY A 100 -22.50 19.29 16.02
CA GLY A 100 -22.87 18.31 15.00
C GLY A 100 -23.09 16.95 15.67
N ASP A 101 -24.15 16.26 15.23
CA ASP A 101 -24.60 15.02 15.87
C ASP A 101 -23.44 14.00 15.93
N PRO A 102 -22.97 13.60 17.13
CA PRO A 102 -21.85 12.68 17.29
C PRO A 102 -22.09 11.31 16.62
N ARG A 103 -23.35 11.02 16.23
CA ARG A 103 -23.74 9.81 15.52
C ARG A 103 -23.34 9.78 14.04
N GLU A 104 -23.08 10.93 13.41
CA GLU A 104 -22.58 10.94 12.03
C GLU A 104 -21.07 10.65 11.95
N GLN A 105 -20.31 11.09 12.95
CA GLN A 105 -18.86 10.85 12.99
C GLN A 105 -18.58 9.35 13.09
N GLY A 106 -19.24 8.63 14.00
CA GLY A 106 -19.01 7.20 14.22
C GLY A 106 -19.25 6.25 13.02
N ARG A 107 -20.04 6.65 12.01
CA ARG A 107 -20.41 5.75 10.90
C ARG A 107 -19.42 5.73 9.75
N LEU A 108 -18.67 6.80 9.49
CA LEU A 108 -17.72 6.85 8.37
C LEU A 108 -16.43 6.04 8.62
N HIS A 109 -16.00 5.92 9.88
CA HIS A 109 -14.67 5.39 10.19
C HIS A 109 -14.52 3.88 9.91
N TRP A 110 -15.57 3.09 10.19
CA TRP A 110 -15.53 1.63 10.00
C TRP A 110 -15.53 1.24 8.54
N THR A 111 -16.27 1.98 7.70
CA THR A 111 -16.35 1.70 6.27
C THR A 111 -15.01 1.97 5.60
N ASN A 112 -14.30 3.02 6.01
CA ASN A 112 -12.95 3.30 5.54
C ASN A 112 -11.98 2.19 5.96
N ALA A 113 -11.96 1.81 7.24
CA ALA A 113 -11.10 0.73 7.71
C ALA A 113 -11.36 -0.60 7.00
N LEU A 114 -12.63 -0.97 6.79
CA LEU A 114 -13.02 -2.19 6.10
C LEU A 114 -12.63 -2.16 4.62
N TRP A 115 -12.82 -1.02 3.96
CA TRP A 115 -12.40 -0.80 2.58
C TRP A 115 -10.88 -0.92 2.44
N PHE A 116 -10.13 -0.35 3.37
CA PHE A 116 -8.66 -0.45 3.42
C PHE A 116 -8.19 -1.89 3.61
N VAL A 117 -8.72 -2.62 4.60
CA VAL A 117 -8.36 -4.03 4.84
C VAL A 117 -8.69 -4.88 3.63
N CYS A 118 -9.85 -4.69 3.01
CA CYS A 118 -10.21 -5.40 1.78
C CYS A 118 -9.22 -5.09 0.65
N SER A 119 -8.86 -3.81 0.47
CA SER A 119 -7.89 -3.40 -0.56
C SER A 119 -6.51 -4.05 -0.33
N GLN A 120 -6.03 -4.08 0.91
CA GLN A 120 -4.73 -4.68 1.25
C GLN A 120 -4.74 -6.20 1.07
N VAL A 121 -5.83 -6.88 1.46
CA VAL A 121 -5.96 -8.34 1.25
C VAL A 121 -5.97 -8.68 -0.23
N VAL A 122 -6.66 -7.89 -1.05
CA VAL A 122 -6.67 -8.07 -2.51
C VAL A 122 -5.28 -7.83 -3.10
N ALA A 123 -4.59 -6.77 -2.67
CA ALA A 123 -3.23 -6.48 -3.10
C ALA A 123 -2.28 -7.64 -2.76
N LEU A 124 -2.30 -8.13 -1.51
CA LEU A 124 -1.50 -9.28 -1.08
C LEU A 124 -1.82 -10.56 -1.86
N ALA A 125 -3.10 -10.80 -2.17
CA ALA A 125 -3.50 -11.96 -2.96
C ALA A 125 -2.96 -11.86 -4.41
N VAL A 126 -3.04 -10.68 -5.02
CA VAL A 126 -2.55 -10.44 -6.39
C VAL A 126 -1.03 -10.51 -6.44
N GLN A 127 -0.34 -9.84 -5.52
CA GLN A 127 1.12 -9.88 -5.41
C GLN A 127 1.62 -11.30 -5.11
N GLY A 128 0.98 -12.01 -4.17
CA GLY A 128 1.29 -13.40 -3.85
C GLY A 128 1.12 -14.34 -5.05
N PHE A 129 0.05 -14.15 -5.83
CA PHE A 129 -0.16 -14.90 -7.07
C PHE A 129 0.94 -14.63 -8.12
N MET A 130 1.34 -13.37 -8.29
CA MET A 130 2.40 -12.96 -9.22
C MET A 130 3.75 -13.58 -8.81
N VAL A 131 4.09 -13.53 -7.52
CA VAL A 131 5.32 -14.11 -6.97
C VAL A 131 5.33 -15.63 -7.12
N ALA A 132 4.23 -16.31 -6.75
CA ALA A 132 4.11 -17.77 -6.90
C ALA A 132 4.27 -18.20 -8.37
N ARG A 133 3.69 -17.44 -9.31
CA ARG A 133 3.84 -17.67 -10.74
C ARG A 133 5.29 -17.46 -11.19
N TYR A 134 5.96 -16.44 -10.67
CA TYR A 134 7.36 -16.16 -10.97
C TYR A 134 8.27 -17.32 -10.52
N PHE A 135 8.08 -17.83 -9.29
CA PHE A 135 8.81 -19.00 -8.80
C PHE A 135 8.58 -20.24 -9.64
N LYS A 136 7.35 -20.48 -10.11
CA LYS A 136 7.03 -21.62 -10.97
C LYS A 136 7.75 -21.52 -12.33
N LEU A 137 7.85 -20.33 -12.90
CA LEU A 137 8.60 -20.08 -14.14
C LEU A 137 10.11 -20.24 -13.93
N TYR A 138 10.62 -19.83 -12.76
CA TYR A 138 12.03 -19.97 -12.42
C TYR A 138 12.42 -21.44 -12.19
N ALA A 139 11.61 -22.20 -11.46
CA ALA A 139 11.80 -23.63 -11.25
C ALA A 139 11.72 -24.43 -12.56
N GLY A 140 10.86 -24.01 -13.50
CA GLY A 140 10.83 -24.57 -14.84
C GLY A 140 12.05 -24.24 -15.68
N ALA A 141 12.78 -23.16 -15.38
CA ALA A 141 14.01 -22.81 -16.07
C ALA A 141 15.23 -23.55 -15.49
N THR A 142 15.25 -23.84 -14.18
CA THR A 142 16.35 -24.61 -13.56
C THR A 142 16.37 -26.07 -13.99
N SER A 143 15.25 -26.65 -14.42
CA SER A 143 15.25 -28.00 -15.03
C SER A 143 16.01 -28.04 -16.37
N TRP A 144 16.08 -26.92 -17.11
CA TRP A 144 16.93 -26.82 -18.30
C TRP A 144 18.41 -26.64 -17.93
N ILE A 145 18.69 -25.97 -16.81
CA ILE A 145 20.06 -25.80 -16.29
C ILE A 145 20.64 -27.13 -15.79
N SER A 146 19.80 -28.05 -15.29
CA SER A 146 20.23 -29.41 -14.95
C SER A 146 20.82 -30.19 -16.15
N HIS A 147 20.53 -29.77 -17.39
CA HIS A 147 21.11 -30.34 -18.61
C HIS A 147 22.15 -29.42 -19.27
N ALA A 148 22.34 -28.20 -18.77
CA ALA A 148 23.37 -27.30 -19.27
C ALA A 148 24.71 -27.65 -18.61
N ASN A 149 25.75 -27.85 -19.42
CA ASN A 149 27.09 -28.11 -18.93
C ASN A 149 27.54 -26.97 -17.99
N PRO A 150 28.04 -27.24 -16.78
CA PRO A 150 28.46 -26.20 -15.82
C PRO A 150 29.54 -25.26 -16.39
N LEU A 151 30.27 -25.71 -17.42
CA LEU A 151 31.27 -24.92 -18.13
C LEU A 151 30.67 -23.73 -18.91
N THR A 152 29.43 -23.81 -19.40
CA THR A 152 28.82 -22.66 -20.11
C THR A 152 28.35 -21.58 -19.15
N ILE A 153 27.98 -21.93 -17.92
CA ILE A 153 27.56 -20.99 -16.89
C ILE A 153 28.76 -20.14 -16.41
N ILE A 154 29.94 -20.75 -16.29
CA ILE A 154 31.18 -20.04 -15.91
C ILE A 154 31.64 -19.11 -17.03
N ALA A 155 31.49 -19.52 -18.30
CA ALA A 155 31.82 -18.67 -19.44
C ALA A 155 30.93 -17.42 -19.53
N ASP A 156 29.62 -17.55 -19.31
CA ASP A 156 28.70 -16.40 -19.32
C ASP A 156 28.94 -15.45 -18.13
N LEU A 157 29.29 -15.99 -16.95
CA LEU A 157 29.66 -15.18 -15.78
C LEU A 157 30.97 -14.40 -15.99
N ALA A 158 31.93 -14.94 -16.74
CA ALA A 158 33.20 -14.28 -17.05
C ALA A 158 33.07 -13.17 -18.11
N ILE A 159 32.00 -13.19 -18.92
CA ILE A 159 31.74 -12.16 -19.94
C ILE A 159 30.95 -10.97 -19.36
N MET A 160 30.28 -11.17 -18.22
CA MET A 160 29.51 -10.11 -17.53
C MET A 160 30.30 -9.32 -16.48
N SER A 161 31.56 -9.68 -16.20
CA SER A 161 32.50 -8.94 -15.35
C SER A 161 33.45 -8.06 -16.16
#